data_AF-A0A0B3AMC3-F1
#
_entry.id   AF-A0A0B3AMC3-F1
#
_cell.length_a   1.000
_cell.length_b   1.000
_cell.length_c   1.000
_cell.angle_alpha   90.00
_cell.angle_beta   90.00
_cell.angle_gamma   90.00
#
_symmetry.space_group_name_H-M   'P 1'
#
loop_
_entity.id
_entity.type
_entity.pdbx_description
1 polymer ?
#
loop_
_entity_poly.entity_id
_entity_poly.type
_entity_poly.pdbx_seq_one_letter_code
_entity_poly.pdbx_strand_id
1 'polypeptide(L)' 'MKVLLLILFFLIINALLIISNNDLRMYQSEDAKTFLNFYSDWINKIYINAQSLTGNIIKLKWLPESNI' A
#
# COMPACT_ATOMS: atom_id res chain seq x y z
N MET A 1 -15.70 0.67 -13.01
CA MET A 1 -14.69 1.52 -13.70
C MET A 1 -14.18 2.69 -12.85
N LYS A 2 -15.03 3.39 -12.08
CA LYS A 2 -14.59 4.50 -11.18
C LYS A 2 -13.70 4.06 -10.02
N VAL A 3 -13.96 2.90 -9.42
CA VAL A 3 -13.12 2.34 -8.33
C VAL A 3 -11.72 1.99 -8.83
N LEU A 4 -11.59 1.45 -10.05
CA LEU A 4 -10.28 1.19 -10.67
C LEU A 4 -9.50 2.49 -10.89
N LEU A 5 -10.17 3.57 -11.31
CA LEU A 5 -9.55 4.88 -11.43
C LEU A 5 -9.06 5.40 -10.06
N LEU A 6 -9.85 5.23 -9.01
CA LEU A 6 -9.46 5.58 -7.64
C LEU A 6 -8.21 4.81 -7.19
N ILE A 7 -8.16 3.50 -7.45
CA ILE A 7 -6.99 2.67 -7.15
C ILE A 7 -5.78 3.16 -7.94
N LEU A 8 -5.94 3.44 -9.24
CA LEU A 8 -4.87 3.96 -10.08
C LEU A 8 -4.33 5.30 -9.56
N PHE A 9 -5.22 6.24 -9.23
CA PHE A 9 -4.82 7.52 -8.63
C PHE A 9 -4.07 7.32 -7.31
N PHE A 10 -4.56 6.44 -6.44
CA PHE A 10 -3.90 6.12 -5.17
C PHE A 10 -2.48 5.57 -5.37
N LEU A 11 -2.27 4.69 -6.35
CA LEU A 11 -0.96 4.14 -6.70
C LEU A 11 -0.03 5.23 -7.27
N ILE A 12 -0.52 6.05 -8.21
CA ILE A 12 0.27 7.13 -8.82
C ILE A 12 0.67 8.17 -7.78
N ILE A 13 -0.25 8.60 -6.92
CA ILE A 13 0.03 9.59 -5.88
C ILE A 13 1.12 9.08 -4.94
N ASN A 14 1.06 7.81 -4.52
CA ASN A 14 2.10 7.25 -3.66
C ASN A 14 3.45 7.12 -4.38
N ALA A 15 3.46 6.74 -5.66
CA ALA A 15 4.69 6.75 -6.44
C ALA A 15 5.33 8.14 -6.47
N LEU A 16 4.54 9.18 -6.73
CA LEU A 16 5.00 10.58 -6.74
C LEU A 16 5.49 11.04 -5.36
N LEU A 17 4.79 10.66 -4.28
CA LEU A 17 5.21 10.98 -2.91
C LEU A 17 6.54 10.32 -2.55
N ILE A 18 6.75 9.05 -2.90
CA ILE A 18 8.01 8.35 -2.65
C ILE A 18 9.16 9.01 -3.40
N ILE A 19 8.95 9.35 -4.68
CA ILE A 19 9.95 10.04 -5.50
C ILE A 19 10.29 11.41 -4.88
N SER A 20 9.27 12.20 -4.55
CA SER A 20 9.46 13.57 -4.04
C SER A 20 10.09 13.61 -2.64
N ASN A 21 9.71 12.70 -1.74
CA ASN A 21 10.19 12.73 -0.36
C ASN A 21 11.62 12.22 -0.20
N ASN A 22 12.11 11.46 -1.18
CA ASN A 22 13.46 10.89 -1.16
C ASN A 22 14.38 11.53 -2.22
N ASP A 23 13.92 12.60 -2.88
CA ASP A 23 14.64 13.31 -3.95
C ASP A 23 15.19 12.38 -5.06
N LEU A 24 14.39 11.37 -5.45
CA LEU A 24 14.84 10.33 -6.37
C LEU A 24 14.84 10.82 -7.82
N ARG A 25 15.99 10.77 -8.46
CA ARG A 25 16.18 11.15 -9.86
C ARG A 25 15.94 9.92 -10.72
N MET A 26 14.72 9.76 -11.20
CA MET A 26 14.29 8.56 -11.93
C MET A 26 15.09 8.23 -13.21
N TYR A 27 15.87 9.17 -13.74
CA TYR A 27 16.80 8.93 -14.86
C TYR A 27 18.13 8.29 -14.42
N GLN A 28 18.43 8.26 -13.12
CA GLN A 28 19.58 7.60 -12.53
C GLN A 28 19.19 6.17 -12.13
N SER A 29 19.99 5.18 -12.55
CA SER A 29 19.69 3.76 -12.32
C SER A 29 19.67 3.37 -10.84
N GLU A 30 20.52 4.00 -10.02
CA GLU A 30 20.61 3.76 -8.57
C GLU A 30 19.31 4.21 -7.88
N ASP A 31 18.85 5.41 -8.21
CA ASP A 31 17.62 6.00 -7.66
C ASP A 31 16.38 5.25 -8.14
N ALA A 32 16.36 4.79 -9.39
CA ALA A 32 15.27 3.96 -9.91
C ALA A 32 15.17 2.62 -9.16
N LYS A 33 16.31 2.01 -8.82
CA LYS A 33 16.35 0.79 -8.00
C LYS A 33 15.88 1.06 -6.57
N THR A 34 16.30 2.19 -6.00
CA THR A 34 15.86 2.64 -4.67
C THR A 34 14.36 2.89 -4.63
N PHE A 35 13.80 3.55 -5.65
CA PHE A 35 12.36 3.71 -5.83
C PHE A 35 11.63 2.36 -5.85
N LEU A 36 12.12 1.41 -6.65
CA LEU A 36 11.49 0.09 -6.77
C LEU A 36 11.41 -0.60 -5.40
N ASN A 37 12.49 -0.57 -4.62
CA ASN A 37 12.54 -1.16 -3.28
C ASN A 37 11.51 -0.51 -2.34
N PHE A 38 11.49 0.83 -2.27
CA PHE A 38 10.53 1.55 -1.42
C PHE A 38 9.09 1.32 -1.85
N TYR A 39 8.83 1.33 -3.15
CA TYR A 39 7.50 1.12 -3.70
C TYR A 39 7.01 -0.31 -3.45
N SER A 40 7.86 -1.33 -3.64
CA SER A 40 7.50 -2.72 -3.34
C SER A 40 7.25 -2.96 -1.85
N ASP A 41 8.06 -2.35 -0.98
CA ASP A 41 7.87 -2.45 0.48
C ASP A 41 6.56 -1.81 0.92
N TRP A 42 6.20 -0.68 0.33
CA TRP A 42 4.93 0.00 0.58
C TRP A 42 3.73 -0.85 0.11
N ILE A 43 3.79 -1.42 -1.09
CA ILE A 43 2.76 -2.35 -1.60
C ILE A 43 2.61 -3.55 -0.65
N ASN A 44 3.73 -4.13 -0.20
CA ASN A 44 3.71 -5.25 0.73
C ASN A 44 3.02 -4.90 2.06
N LYS A 45 3.27 -3.70 2.60
CA LYS A 45 2.58 -3.21 3.81
C LYS A 45 1.07 -3.06 3.58
N ILE A 46 0.63 -2.57 2.42
CA ILE A 46 -0.80 -2.51 2.09
C ILE A 46 -1.40 -3.91 2.05
N TYR A 47 -0.74 -4.85 1.39
CA TYR A 47 -1.22 -6.23 1.29
C TYR A 47 -1.36 -6.88 2.67
N ILE A 48 -0.35 -6.76 3.53
CA ILE A 48 -0.38 -7.28 4.91
C ILE A 48 -1.51 -6.62 5.72
N ASN A 49 -1.67 -5.29 5.62
CA ASN A 49 -2.74 -4.59 6.33
C ASN A 49 -4.13 -4.99 5.83
N ALA A 50 -4.30 -5.16 4.52
CA ALA A 50 -5.55 -5.64 3.92
C ALA A 50 -5.86 -7.08 4.37
N GLN A 51 -4.86 -7.96 4.40
CA GLN A 51 -5.00 -9.33 4.90
C GLN A 51 -5.37 -9.34 6.40
N SER A 52 -4.75 -8.49 7.21
CA SER A 52 -5.06 -8.36 8.63
C SER A 52 -6.49 -7.87 8.86
N LEU A 53 -6.89 -6.81 8.15
CA LEU A 53 -8.24 -6.25 8.23
C LEU A 53 -9.31 -7.26 7.80
N THR A 54 -9.13 -7.89 6.63
CA THR A 54 -10.05 -8.91 6.13
C THR A 54 -10.08 -10.13 7.03
N GLY A 55 -8.93 -10.57 7.56
CA GLY A 55 -8.84 -11.65 8.54
C GLY A 55 -9.61 -11.34 9.83
N ASN A 56 -9.53 -10.11 10.33
CA ASN A 56 -10.29 -9.68 11.52
C ASN A 56 -11.79 -9.60 11.25
N ILE A 57 -12.20 -9.12 10.06
CA ILE A 57 -13.60 -9.06 9.64
C ILE A 57 -14.18 -10.47 9.48
N ILE A 58 -13.51 -11.36 8.74
CA ILE A 58 -13.96 -12.74 8.47
C ILE A 58 -14.03 -13.54 9.77
N LYS A 59 -13.03 -13.42 10.64
CA LYS A 59 -13.02 -14.12 11.93
C LYS A 59 -13.96 -13.48 12.96
N LEU A 60 -14.70 -12.43 12.59
CA LEU A 60 -15.58 -11.65 13.47
C LEU A 60 -14.88 -11.28 14.79
N LYS A 61 -13.54 -11.11 14.78
CA LYS A 61 -12.76 -10.81 15.99
C LYS A 61 -13.10 -9.45 16.59
N TRP A 62 -13.79 -8.63 15.82
CA TRP A 62 -14.31 -7.33 16.23
C TRP A 62 -15.68 -7.45 16.92
N LEU A 63 -16.39 -8.57 16.78
CA LEU A 63 -17.60 -8.85 17.54
C LEU A 63 -17.18 -9.31 18.94
N PRO A 64 -17.71 -8.69 20.01
CA PRO A 64 -17.48 -9.20 21.35
C PRO A 64 -17.99 -10.64 21.44
N GLU A 65 -17.22 -11.52 22.10
CA GLU A 65 -17.65 -12.89 22.36
C GLU A 65 -19.02 -12.83 23.05
N SER A 66 -20.03 -13.44 22.44
CA SER A 66 -21.34 -13.53 23.06
C SER A 66 -21.21 -14.42 24.28
N ASN A 67 -21.16 -13.80 25.46
CA ASN A 67 -21.29 -14.49 26.74
C ASN A 67 -22.68 -15.14 26.78
N ILE A 68 -22.77 -16.40 26.35
CA ILE A 68 -23.90 -17.31 26.56
C ILE A 68 -23.37 -18.48 27.36
#